data_AF-A0A9D4QP31-F1
#
_entry.id   AF-A0A9D4QP31-F1
#
_cell.length_a   1.000
_cell.length_b   1.000
_cell.length_c   1.000
_cell.angle_alpha   90.00
_cell.angle_beta   90.00
_cell.angle_gamma   90.00
#
_symmetry.space_group_name_H-M   'P 1'
#
loop_
_entity.id
_entity.type
_entity.pdbx_description
1 polymer ?
#
loop_
_entity_poly.entity_id
_entity_poly.type
_entity_poly.pdbx_seq_one_letter_code
_entity_poly.pdbx_strand_id
1 'polypeptide(L)'
;MEALCNVDRMNFQMKEADSDAAAQTLFQQMFDEACTAGFLIPSTSFNKSFIPALVGALVNNLVESSRVELDQFVDGLKTHQVLELLRLRPDDSYCIFSGRTKPVTVEAVRLLLHFRYRTGNHAETDQQTAQGFLTFLRATKGSTASVNGVKLQPNDVLMWLTGSATMPAVGFHKVIDVEFGDTLRVNTCALVLTLAEVPREVEDVVQHYSELLINSQTFQAE
;
A
#
# COMPACT_ATOMS: atom_id res chain seq x y z
N MET A 1 9.08 -0.13 27.25
CA MET A 1 10.50 -0.04 27.67
C MET A 1 10.70 1.04 28.74
N GLU A 2 10.02 2.20 28.65
CA GLU A 2 10.03 3.21 29.73
C GLU A 2 9.50 2.71 31.08
N ALA A 3 8.47 1.87 31.12
CA ALA A 3 7.99 1.30 32.38
C ALA A 3 9.05 0.42 33.08
N LEU A 4 9.83 -0.37 32.32
CA LEU A 4 10.95 -1.15 32.87
C LEU A 4 12.11 -0.24 33.30
N CYS A 5 12.40 0.81 32.53
CA CYS A 5 13.41 1.81 32.87
C CYS A 5 13.03 2.62 34.13
N ASN A 6 11.73 2.90 34.32
CA ASN A 6 11.20 3.54 35.53
C ASN A 6 11.25 2.60 36.74
N VAL A 7 11.01 1.30 36.58
CA VAL A 7 11.13 0.32 37.66
C VAL A 7 12.58 0.21 38.15
N ASP A 8 13.57 0.16 37.27
CA ASP A 8 14.98 0.12 37.66
C ASP A 8 15.43 1.43 38.33
N ARG A 9 14.96 2.59 37.82
CA ARG A 9 15.22 3.90 38.42
C ARG A 9 14.57 4.04 39.80
N MET A 10 13.33 3.59 39.97
CA MET A 10 12.62 3.65 41.26
C MET A 10 13.19 2.64 42.25
N ASN A 11 13.63 1.45 41.81
CA ASN A 11 14.38 0.51 42.64
C ASN A 11 15.70 1.09 43.15
N PHE A 12 16.40 1.88 42.31
CA PHE A 12 17.59 2.61 42.72
C PHE A 12 17.26 3.69 43.75
N GLN A 13 16.23 4.50 43.51
CA GLN A 13 15.75 5.55 44.44
C GLN A 13 15.25 5.00 45.77
N MET A 14 14.64 3.80 45.79
CA MET A 14 14.24 3.13 47.02
C MET A 14 15.43 2.67 47.87
N LYS A 15 16.54 2.27 47.23
CA LYS A 15 17.78 1.87 47.93
C LYS A 15 18.53 3.07 48.50
N GLU A 16 18.37 4.24 47.90
CA GLU A 16 18.94 5.51 48.37
C GLU A 16 18.00 6.30 49.29
N ALA A 17 16.85 5.75 49.66
CA ALA A 17 15.90 6.44 50.52
C ALA A 17 16.43 6.58 51.96
N ASP A 18 16.48 7.82 52.46
CA ASP A 18 17.01 8.15 53.79
C ASP A 18 16.14 7.66 54.97
N SER A 19 14.97 7.08 54.68
CA SER A 19 14.07 6.51 55.69
C SER A 19 13.11 5.47 55.11
N ASP A 20 12.65 4.58 55.98
CA ASP A 20 11.64 3.56 55.64
C ASP A 20 10.32 4.19 55.15
N ALA A 21 9.94 5.36 55.68
CA ALA A 21 8.74 6.08 55.24
C ALA A 21 8.87 6.62 53.80
N ALA A 22 10.06 7.10 53.42
CA ALA A 22 10.35 7.53 52.06
C ALA A 22 10.37 6.34 51.10
N ALA A 23 10.97 5.21 51.49
CA ALA A 23 10.98 3.98 50.72
C ALA A 23 9.56 3.41 50.49
N GLN A 24 8.71 3.45 51.52
CA GLN A 24 7.29 3.03 51.41
C GLN A 24 6.49 3.92 50.46
N THR A 25 6.75 5.23 50.46
CA THR A 25 6.08 6.17 49.55
C THR A 25 6.46 5.89 48.09
N LEU A 26 7.75 5.65 47.83
CA LEU A 26 8.24 5.27 46.49
C LEU A 26 7.69 3.92 46.04
N PHE A 27 7.61 2.94 46.95
CA PHE A 27 6.99 1.65 46.66
C PHE A 27 5.49 1.77 46.32
N GLN A 28 4.75 2.59 47.06
CA GLN A 28 3.33 2.84 46.77
C GLN A 28 3.14 3.48 45.40
N GLN A 29 4.01 4.44 45.02
CA GLN A 29 4.00 5.03 43.68
C GLN A 29 4.29 3.99 42.59
N MET A 30 5.29 3.12 42.78
CA MET A 30 5.55 2.00 41.86
C MET A 30 4.34 1.06 41.74
N PHE A 31 3.68 0.76 42.86
CA PHE A 31 2.52 -0.12 42.90
C PHE A 31 1.32 0.51 42.18
N ASP A 32 1.08 1.79 42.38
CA ASP A 32 0.00 2.54 41.73
C ASP A 32 0.26 2.68 40.21
N GLU A 33 1.51 2.92 39.79
CA GLU A 33 1.91 2.90 38.38
C GLU A 33 1.73 1.51 37.75
N ALA A 34 2.15 0.45 38.44
CA ALA A 34 1.96 -0.93 37.98
C ALA A 34 0.48 -1.33 37.90
N CYS A 35 -0.36 -0.88 38.84
CA CYS A 35 -1.81 -1.05 38.81
C CYS A 35 -2.44 -0.29 37.63
N THR A 36 -2.04 0.95 37.41
CA THR A 36 -2.55 1.81 36.33
C THR A 36 -2.14 1.28 34.96
N ALA A 37 -0.96 0.68 34.85
CA ALA A 37 -0.47 0.00 33.66
C ALA A 37 -1.03 -1.44 33.50
N GLY A 38 -1.86 -1.92 34.43
CA GLY A 38 -2.53 -3.22 34.35
C GLY A 38 -1.67 -4.44 34.67
N PHE A 39 -0.44 -4.27 35.16
CA PHE A 39 0.48 -5.37 35.50
C PHE A 39 0.00 -6.25 36.66
N LEU A 40 -0.90 -5.72 37.49
CA LEU A 40 -1.38 -6.37 38.71
C LEU A 40 -2.84 -6.83 38.63
N ILE A 41 -3.51 -6.67 37.49
CA ILE A 41 -4.87 -7.20 37.30
C ILE A 41 -4.74 -8.68 36.95
N PRO A 42 -5.19 -9.60 37.82
CA PRO A 42 -5.19 -11.01 37.47
C PRO A 42 -6.05 -11.22 36.22
N SER A 43 -5.60 -12.06 35.29
CA SER A 43 -6.37 -12.40 34.08
C SER A 43 -7.79 -12.90 34.38
N THR A 44 -8.01 -13.42 35.59
CA THR A 44 -9.29 -13.88 36.13
C THR A 44 -10.26 -12.76 36.56
N SER A 45 -9.78 -11.53 36.73
CA SER A 45 -10.57 -10.35 37.12
C SER A 45 -10.82 -9.39 35.94
N PHE A 46 -10.28 -9.72 34.77
CA PHE A 46 -10.46 -8.95 33.56
C PHE A 46 -11.93 -9.03 33.09
N ASN A 47 -12.56 -7.87 32.96
CA ASN A 47 -13.92 -7.75 32.46
C ASN A 47 -14.00 -6.65 31.38
N LYS A 48 -15.16 -6.53 30.71
CA LYS A 48 -15.33 -5.63 29.57
C LYS A 48 -15.05 -4.15 29.88
N SER A 49 -15.13 -3.70 31.15
CA SER A 49 -14.84 -2.32 31.52
C SER A 49 -13.35 -1.96 31.39
N PHE A 50 -12.45 -2.95 31.35
CA PHE A 50 -11.01 -2.75 31.19
C PHE A 50 -10.55 -2.67 29.72
N ILE A 51 -11.42 -3.05 28.77
CA ILE A 51 -11.09 -3.05 27.34
C ILE A 51 -10.64 -1.66 26.85
N PRO A 52 -11.32 -0.54 27.16
CA PRO A 52 -10.88 0.78 26.70
C PRO A 52 -9.49 1.17 27.20
N ALA A 53 -9.19 0.88 28.47
CA ALA A 53 -7.88 1.17 29.07
C ALA A 53 -6.77 0.32 28.46
N LEU A 54 -7.02 -0.97 28.22
CA LEU A 54 -6.08 -1.86 27.56
C LEU A 54 -5.81 -1.45 26.10
N VAL A 55 -6.86 -1.11 25.35
CA VAL A 55 -6.72 -0.59 23.98
C VAL A 55 -5.90 0.70 23.98
N GLY A 56 -6.18 1.63 24.90
CA GLY A 56 -5.41 2.86 25.04
C GLY A 56 -3.93 2.60 25.35
N ALA A 57 -3.64 1.68 26.28
CA ALA A 57 -2.28 1.29 26.63
C ALA A 57 -1.53 0.64 25.45
N LEU A 58 -2.20 -0.24 24.69
CA LEU A 58 -1.64 -0.87 23.50
C LEU A 58 -1.36 0.16 22.39
N VAL A 59 -2.32 1.04 22.09
CA VAL A 59 -2.14 2.10 21.10
C VAL A 59 -1.00 3.03 21.50
N ASN A 60 -0.95 3.48 22.76
CA ASN A 60 0.14 4.31 23.25
C ASN A 60 1.48 3.59 23.18
N ASN A 61 1.54 2.30 23.53
CA ASN A 61 2.76 1.53 23.42
C ASN A 61 3.26 1.41 21.97
N LEU A 62 2.35 1.16 21.02
CA LEU A 62 2.67 1.13 19.60
C LEU A 62 3.22 2.49 19.13
N VAL A 63 2.53 3.59 19.48
CA VAL A 63 2.96 4.96 19.13
C VAL A 63 4.32 5.28 19.72
N GLU A 64 4.54 5.03 21.01
CA GLU A 64 5.81 5.31 21.68
C GLU A 64 6.94 4.41 21.16
N SER A 65 6.66 3.15 20.86
CA SER A 65 7.65 2.23 20.30
C SER A 65 8.11 2.60 18.88
N SER A 66 7.30 3.37 18.15
CA SER A 66 7.59 3.85 16.79
C SER A 66 7.79 5.38 16.75
N ARG A 67 8.01 6.02 17.89
CA ARG A 67 8.00 7.48 18.02
C ARG A 67 9.05 8.13 17.13
N VAL A 68 10.25 7.56 17.08
CA VAL A 68 11.36 8.09 16.29
C VAL A 68 11.03 8.07 14.80
N GLU A 69 10.48 6.98 14.30
CA GLU A 69 10.06 6.82 12.91
C GLU A 69 8.87 7.72 12.57
N LEU A 70 7.92 7.86 13.50
CA LEU A 70 6.78 8.78 13.36
C LEU A 70 7.24 10.24 13.31
N ASP A 71 8.19 10.64 14.16
CA ASP A 71 8.75 11.99 14.16
C ASP A 71 9.50 12.28 12.85
N GLN A 72 10.30 11.33 12.36
CA GLN A 72 10.96 11.44 11.05
C GLN A 72 9.96 11.57 9.90
N PHE A 73 8.87 10.79 9.95
CA PHE A 73 7.80 10.88 8.96
C PHE A 73 7.09 12.25 9.01
N VAL A 74 6.79 12.76 10.21
CA VAL A 74 6.20 14.08 10.42
C VAL A 74 7.12 15.20 9.90
N ASP A 75 8.42 15.11 10.16
CA ASP A 75 9.40 16.06 9.66
C ASP A 75 9.51 16.03 8.12
N GLY A 76 9.42 14.86 7.51
CA GLY A 76 9.31 14.72 6.05
C GLY A 76 8.06 15.40 5.50
N LEU A 77 6.88 15.15 6.09
CA LEU A 77 5.63 15.80 5.71
C LEU A 77 5.69 17.32 5.86
N LYS A 78 6.34 17.82 6.92
CA LYS A 78 6.54 19.24 7.17
C LYS A 78 7.45 19.87 6.12
N THR A 79 8.57 19.22 5.81
CA THR A 79 9.55 19.68 4.81
C THR A 79 8.91 19.86 3.44
N HIS A 80 8.00 18.97 3.07
CA HIS A 80 7.26 19.03 1.80
C HIS A 80 5.94 19.83 1.87
N GLN A 81 5.67 20.54 2.98
CA GLN A 81 4.45 21.34 3.20
C GLN A 81 3.14 20.53 3.13
N VAL A 82 3.21 19.19 3.19
CA VAL A 82 2.05 18.29 3.20
C VAL A 82 1.39 18.28 4.59
N LEU A 83 2.18 18.47 5.65
CA LEU A 83 1.69 18.45 7.03
C LEU A 83 0.64 19.55 7.31
N GLU A 84 0.85 20.75 6.77
CA GLU A 84 -0.10 21.86 6.96
C GLU A 84 -1.40 21.62 6.18
N LEU A 85 -1.32 21.01 5.00
CA LEU A 85 -2.51 20.59 4.24
C LEU A 85 -3.32 19.54 5.01
N LEU A 86 -2.63 18.56 5.60
CA LEU A 86 -3.24 17.53 6.44
C LEU A 86 -3.96 18.11 7.65
N ARG A 87 -3.33 19.07 8.33
CA ARG A 87 -3.91 19.74 9.52
C ARG A 87 -5.11 20.60 9.17
N LEU A 88 -5.09 21.28 8.02
CA LEU A 88 -6.16 22.17 7.59
C LEU A 88 -7.43 21.39 7.22
N ARG A 89 -7.29 20.19 6.64
CA ARG A 89 -8.42 19.34 6.22
C ARG A 89 -8.15 17.85 6.48
N PRO A 90 -8.19 17.37 7.73
CA PRO A 90 -7.80 16.00 8.07
C PRO A 90 -8.66 14.95 7.33
N ASP A 91 -9.97 15.18 7.25
CA ASP A 91 -10.91 14.23 6.61
C ASP A 91 -10.72 14.14 5.08
N ASP A 92 -10.45 15.26 4.41
CA ASP A 92 -10.19 15.28 2.97
C ASP A 92 -8.79 14.76 2.64
N SER A 93 -7.82 15.06 3.50
CA SER A 93 -6.41 14.74 3.27
C SER A 93 -6.10 13.27 3.49
N TYR A 94 -6.97 12.53 4.20
CA TYR A 94 -6.93 11.07 4.19
C TYR A 94 -6.92 10.53 2.76
N CYS A 95 -7.67 11.16 1.84
CA CYS A 95 -7.76 10.76 0.44
C CYS A 95 -6.45 10.97 -0.36
N ILE A 96 -5.51 11.76 0.16
CA ILE A 96 -4.17 11.96 -0.41
C ILE A 96 -3.32 10.70 -0.20
N PHE A 97 -3.49 10.02 0.93
CA PHE A 97 -2.72 8.83 1.30
C PHE A 97 -3.46 7.52 1.07
N SER A 98 -4.74 7.45 1.42
CA SER A 98 -5.57 6.26 1.20
C SER A 98 -6.08 6.16 -0.23
N GLY A 99 -5.94 7.25 -1.01
CA GLY A 99 -6.42 7.36 -2.37
C GLY A 99 -7.94 7.27 -2.42
N ARG A 100 -8.64 8.35 -2.76
CA ARG A 100 -9.95 8.15 -3.40
C ARG A 100 -9.67 7.36 -4.68
N THR A 101 -10.04 6.09 -4.71
CA THR A 101 -9.81 5.25 -5.88
C THR A 101 -10.99 5.40 -6.82
N LYS A 102 -10.68 5.66 -8.10
CA LYS A 102 -11.69 5.55 -9.15
C LYS A 102 -11.87 4.07 -9.50
N PRO A 103 -13.09 3.61 -9.81
CA PRO A 103 -13.28 2.27 -10.36
C PRO A 103 -12.39 2.09 -11.59
N VAL A 104 -11.58 1.04 -11.59
CA VAL A 104 -10.74 0.69 -12.74
C VAL A 104 -11.64 0.04 -13.79
N THR A 105 -11.81 0.71 -14.92
CA THR A 105 -12.59 0.21 -16.06
C THR A 105 -11.67 0.02 -17.26
N VAL A 106 -12.06 -0.82 -18.21
CA VAL A 106 -11.36 -0.96 -19.50
C VAL A 106 -11.14 0.39 -20.17
N GLU A 107 -12.14 1.27 -20.14
CA GLU A 107 -12.03 2.59 -20.76
C GLU A 107 -11.02 3.47 -20.04
N ALA A 108 -11.01 3.43 -18.70
CA ALA A 108 -10.01 4.15 -17.91
C ALA A 108 -8.58 3.69 -18.23
N VAL A 109 -8.34 2.38 -18.30
CA VAL A 109 -7.02 1.83 -18.66
C VAL A 109 -6.67 2.22 -20.10
N ARG A 110 -7.61 2.16 -21.04
CA ARG A 110 -7.39 2.56 -22.43
C ARG A 110 -6.95 4.02 -22.56
N LEU A 111 -7.58 4.93 -21.82
CA LEU A 111 -7.25 6.36 -21.84
C LEU A 111 -5.86 6.67 -21.26
N LEU A 112 -5.25 5.72 -20.53
CA LEU A 112 -3.88 5.83 -20.06
C LEU A 112 -2.84 5.41 -21.11
N LEU A 113 -3.25 4.81 -22.24
CA LEU A 113 -2.32 4.29 -23.25
C LEU A 113 -2.05 5.34 -24.32
N HIS A 114 -0.77 5.59 -24.58
CA HIS A 114 -0.32 6.47 -25.65
C HIS A 114 0.59 5.71 -26.62
N PHE A 115 0.07 5.35 -27.79
CA PHE A 115 0.76 4.54 -28.78
C PHE A 115 1.71 5.36 -29.65
N ARG A 116 2.99 4.97 -29.69
CA ARG A 116 4.02 5.54 -30.56
C ARG A 116 4.32 4.58 -31.70
N TYR A 117 3.61 4.73 -32.80
CA TYR A 117 3.79 3.91 -34.00
C TYR A 117 5.13 4.19 -34.69
N ARG A 118 5.81 3.12 -35.14
CA ARG A 118 6.97 3.26 -36.02
C ARG A 118 6.49 3.68 -37.41
N THR A 119 7.32 4.43 -38.13
CA THR A 119 7.01 4.90 -39.49
C THR A 119 7.42 3.87 -40.55
N GLY A 120 6.82 3.97 -41.74
CA GLY A 120 7.17 3.14 -42.90
C GLY A 120 6.48 1.77 -42.87
N ASN A 121 7.18 0.72 -43.32
CA ASN A 121 6.61 -0.62 -43.51
C ASN A 121 6.12 -1.30 -42.22
N HIS A 122 6.55 -0.81 -41.05
CA HIS A 122 6.13 -1.35 -39.75
C HIS A 122 4.83 -0.75 -39.22
N ALA A 123 4.33 0.36 -39.80
CA ALA A 123 3.18 1.08 -39.27
C ALA A 123 1.91 0.23 -39.24
N GLU A 124 1.68 -0.57 -40.29
CA GLU A 124 0.51 -1.46 -40.35
C GLU A 124 0.59 -2.56 -39.30
N THR A 125 1.76 -3.19 -39.15
CA THR A 125 1.98 -4.23 -38.14
C THR A 125 1.83 -3.69 -36.72
N ASP A 126 2.33 -2.48 -36.45
CA ASP A 126 2.18 -1.80 -35.16
C ASP A 126 0.70 -1.50 -34.87
N GLN A 127 -0.06 -1.06 -35.86
CA GLN A 127 -1.52 -0.85 -35.74
C GLN A 127 -2.25 -2.14 -35.42
N GLN A 128 -1.94 -3.24 -36.12
CA GLN A 128 -2.52 -4.56 -35.84
C GLN A 128 -2.18 -5.03 -34.43
N THR A 129 -0.93 -4.87 -34.00
CA THR A 129 -0.46 -5.23 -32.66
C THR A 129 -1.18 -4.42 -31.57
N ALA A 130 -1.30 -3.10 -31.76
CA ALA A 130 -2.05 -2.22 -30.87
C ALA A 130 -3.52 -2.64 -30.77
N GLN A 131 -4.15 -2.93 -31.91
CA GLN A 131 -5.53 -3.38 -31.97
C GLN A 131 -5.73 -4.74 -31.26
N GLY A 132 -4.76 -5.64 -31.39
CA GLY A 132 -4.72 -6.90 -30.65
C GLY A 132 -4.70 -6.67 -29.14
N PHE A 133 -3.80 -5.82 -28.64
CA PHE A 133 -3.73 -5.47 -27.22
C PHE A 133 -5.02 -4.82 -26.71
N LEU A 134 -5.62 -3.91 -27.48
CA LEU A 134 -6.91 -3.29 -27.13
C LEU A 134 -8.06 -4.31 -27.11
N THR A 135 -7.98 -5.36 -27.94
CA THR A 135 -8.96 -6.45 -27.96
C THR A 135 -8.84 -7.32 -26.71
N PHE A 136 -7.62 -7.68 -26.31
CA PHE A 136 -7.34 -8.30 -25.01
C PHE A 136 -7.88 -7.45 -23.85
N LEU A 137 -7.59 -6.15 -23.83
CA LEU A 137 -8.08 -5.26 -22.77
C LEU A 137 -9.62 -5.29 -22.69
N ARG A 138 -10.33 -5.29 -23.82
CA ARG A 138 -11.80 -5.41 -23.83
C ARG A 138 -12.30 -6.75 -23.29
N ALA A 139 -11.60 -7.85 -23.53
CA ALA A 139 -11.95 -9.17 -23.02
C ALA A 139 -11.96 -9.23 -21.48
N THR A 140 -11.14 -8.40 -20.81
CA THR A 140 -11.14 -8.31 -19.34
C THR A 140 -12.42 -7.74 -18.73
N LYS A 141 -13.25 -7.01 -19.51
CA LYS A 141 -14.56 -6.50 -19.04
C LYS A 141 -15.59 -7.62 -18.82
N GLY A 142 -15.43 -8.76 -19.50
CA GLY A 142 -16.45 -9.81 -19.60
C GLY A 142 -16.06 -11.15 -19.00
N SER A 143 -14.90 -11.26 -18.33
CA SER A 143 -14.31 -12.54 -17.86
C SER A 143 -13.94 -13.53 -18.97
N THR A 144 -13.84 -13.10 -20.24
CA THR A 144 -13.40 -13.97 -21.34
C THR A 144 -11.88 -14.13 -21.40
N ALA A 145 -11.14 -13.22 -20.76
CA ALA A 145 -9.72 -13.41 -20.49
C ALA A 145 -9.56 -14.31 -19.25
N SER A 146 -9.50 -15.63 -19.48
CA SER A 146 -9.24 -16.59 -18.42
C SER A 146 -8.27 -17.69 -18.86
N VAL A 147 -7.25 -17.94 -18.07
CA VAL A 147 -6.31 -19.06 -18.27
C VAL A 147 -6.25 -19.85 -16.97
N ASN A 148 -6.36 -21.18 -17.06
CA ASN A 148 -6.34 -22.08 -15.90
C ASN A 148 -7.37 -21.70 -14.81
N GLY A 149 -8.51 -21.14 -15.21
CA GLY A 149 -9.59 -20.72 -14.30
C GLY A 149 -9.39 -19.36 -13.62
N VAL A 150 -8.23 -18.69 -13.81
CA VAL A 150 -7.99 -17.33 -13.33
C VAL A 150 -8.67 -16.35 -14.27
N LYS A 151 -9.64 -15.58 -13.76
CA LYS A 151 -10.36 -14.56 -14.54
C LYS A 151 -9.69 -13.21 -14.38
N LEU A 152 -9.18 -12.67 -15.47
CA LEU A 152 -8.54 -11.36 -15.46
C LEU A 152 -9.56 -10.23 -15.45
N GLN A 153 -9.27 -9.22 -14.65
CA GLN A 153 -10.04 -8.00 -14.48
C GLN A 153 -9.21 -6.78 -14.90
N PRO A 154 -9.85 -5.61 -15.16
CA PRO A 154 -9.11 -4.41 -15.56
C PRO A 154 -8.06 -3.93 -14.54
N ASN A 155 -8.27 -4.15 -13.25
CA ASN A 155 -7.30 -3.84 -12.19
C ASN A 155 -6.03 -4.71 -12.27
N ASP A 156 -6.15 -5.94 -12.77
CA ASP A 156 -5.01 -6.85 -12.97
C ASP A 156 -4.09 -6.33 -14.08
N VAL A 157 -4.70 -5.86 -15.18
CA VAL A 157 -3.97 -5.20 -16.27
C VAL A 157 -3.33 -3.91 -15.79
N LEU A 158 -4.05 -3.10 -15.00
CA LEU A 158 -3.47 -1.87 -14.44
C LEU A 158 -2.28 -2.16 -13.52
N MET A 159 -2.40 -3.18 -12.66
CA MET A 159 -1.33 -3.63 -11.77
C MET A 159 -0.11 -4.06 -12.58
N TRP A 160 -0.32 -4.86 -13.64
CA TRP A 160 0.75 -5.30 -14.51
C TRP A 160 1.47 -4.13 -15.17
N LEU A 161 0.74 -3.12 -15.66
CA LEU A 161 1.31 -1.97 -16.37
C LEU A 161 1.97 -0.93 -15.46
N THR A 162 1.47 -0.75 -14.24
CA THR A 162 1.82 0.40 -13.37
C THR A 162 2.40 0.02 -12.01
N GLY A 163 2.32 -1.25 -11.62
CA GLY A 163 2.63 -1.71 -10.27
C GLY A 163 1.57 -1.34 -9.22
N SER A 164 0.40 -0.84 -9.64
CA SER A 164 -0.74 -0.55 -8.76
C SER A 164 -2.06 -1.08 -9.35
N ALA A 165 -2.85 -1.79 -8.54
CA ALA A 165 -4.22 -2.19 -8.91
C ALA A 165 -5.24 -1.04 -8.81
N THR A 166 -4.81 0.14 -8.37
CA THR A 166 -5.70 1.28 -8.09
C THR A 166 -5.35 2.48 -8.94
N MET A 167 -6.40 3.18 -9.40
CA MET A 167 -6.27 4.43 -10.12
C MET A 167 -6.44 5.62 -9.16
N PRO A 168 -5.50 6.58 -9.14
CA PRO A 168 -5.64 7.77 -8.30
C PRO A 168 -6.89 8.58 -8.66
N ALA A 169 -7.52 9.26 -7.69
CA ALA A 169 -8.71 10.09 -7.93
C ALA A 169 -8.49 11.15 -9.01
N VAL A 170 -7.31 11.76 -9.02
CA VAL A 170 -6.94 12.78 -10.01
C VAL A 170 -6.42 12.17 -11.32
N GLY A 171 -6.32 10.85 -11.41
CA GLY A 171 -5.69 10.13 -12.51
C GLY A 171 -4.17 10.05 -12.35
N PHE A 172 -3.51 9.42 -13.32
CA PHE A 172 -2.05 9.37 -13.36
C PHE A 172 -1.50 10.69 -13.94
N HIS A 173 -0.41 11.19 -13.37
CA HIS A 173 0.28 12.40 -13.85
C HIS A 173 0.94 12.20 -15.22
N LYS A 174 1.25 10.94 -15.57
CA LYS A 174 1.85 10.53 -16.83
C LYS A 174 1.04 9.36 -17.40
N VAL A 175 0.84 9.37 -18.71
CA VAL A 175 0.29 8.24 -19.48
C VAL A 175 1.35 7.14 -19.67
N ILE A 176 0.89 5.94 -19.96
CA ILE A 176 1.75 4.80 -20.31
C ILE A 176 2.12 4.94 -21.78
N ASP A 177 3.40 5.14 -22.04
CA ASP A 177 3.92 5.15 -23.41
C ASP A 177 3.96 3.71 -23.92
N VAL A 178 3.27 3.46 -25.04
CA VAL A 178 3.24 2.15 -25.70
C VAL A 178 4.11 2.21 -26.94
N GLU A 179 5.16 1.40 -26.96
CA GLU A 179 6.15 1.31 -28.03
C GLU A 179 6.12 -0.11 -28.63
N PHE A 180 6.71 -0.29 -29.81
CA PHE A 180 6.71 -1.56 -30.53
C PHE A 180 8.15 -2.07 -30.70
N GLY A 181 8.36 -3.35 -30.40
CA GLY A 181 9.68 -3.98 -30.49
C GLY A 181 9.58 -5.50 -30.62
N ASP A 182 10.71 -6.20 -30.51
CA ASP A 182 10.75 -7.64 -30.74
C ASP A 182 10.32 -8.46 -29.53
N THR A 183 10.32 -7.85 -28.35
CA THR A 183 10.02 -8.54 -27.08
C THR A 183 9.05 -7.71 -26.26
N LEU A 184 8.06 -8.38 -25.67
CA LEU A 184 7.14 -7.76 -24.74
C LEU A 184 7.90 -7.36 -23.48
N ARG A 185 7.79 -6.09 -23.08
CA ARG A 185 8.40 -5.57 -21.85
C ARG A 185 7.48 -4.59 -21.17
N VAL A 186 7.49 -4.61 -19.85
CA VAL A 186 6.79 -3.63 -19.03
C VAL A 186 7.78 -3.00 -18.06
N ASN A 187 7.86 -1.67 -18.08
CA ASN A 187 8.60 -0.89 -17.11
C ASN A 187 7.62 -0.03 -16.33
N THR A 188 7.22 -0.50 -15.16
CA THR A 188 6.23 0.15 -14.29
C THR A 188 6.74 1.50 -13.78
N CYS A 189 8.03 1.63 -13.46
CA CYS A 189 8.64 2.88 -13.00
C CYS A 189 8.67 3.96 -14.08
N ALA A 190 8.99 3.58 -15.33
CA ALA A 190 9.01 4.51 -16.44
C ALA A 190 7.63 4.71 -17.09
N LEU A 191 6.65 3.88 -16.74
CA LEU A 191 5.35 3.77 -17.40
C LEU A 191 5.52 3.56 -18.91
N VAL A 192 6.27 2.53 -19.29
CA VAL A 192 6.52 2.15 -20.67
C VAL A 192 6.11 0.69 -20.89
N LEU A 193 5.30 0.46 -21.91
CA LEU A 193 4.92 -0.86 -22.41
C LEU A 193 5.52 -1.04 -23.80
N THR A 194 6.41 -2.01 -23.98
CA THR A 194 6.85 -2.44 -25.31
C THR A 194 6.03 -3.64 -25.72
N LEU A 195 5.27 -3.53 -26.81
CA LEU A 195 4.51 -4.61 -27.42
C LEU A 195 5.35 -5.34 -28.46
N ALA A 196 5.34 -6.68 -28.40
CA ALA A 196 5.84 -7.54 -29.46
C ALA A 196 4.74 -7.84 -30.48
N GLU A 197 5.14 -8.23 -31.69
CA GLU A 197 4.18 -8.72 -32.69
C GLU A 197 3.39 -9.91 -32.15
N VAL A 198 2.08 -9.90 -32.36
CA VAL A 198 1.14 -10.90 -31.84
C VAL A 198 0.54 -11.75 -32.94
N PRO A 199 -0.02 -12.93 -32.61
CA PRO A 199 -0.83 -13.72 -33.54
C PRO A 199 -1.95 -12.89 -34.17
N ARG A 200 -2.41 -13.28 -35.37
CA ARG A 200 -3.45 -12.55 -36.10
C ARG A 200 -4.87 -12.88 -35.64
N GLU A 201 -5.07 -14.07 -35.08
CA GLU A 201 -6.38 -14.54 -34.64
C GLU A 201 -6.73 -13.99 -33.25
N VAL A 202 -7.97 -13.54 -33.07
CA VAL A 202 -8.41 -12.83 -31.86
C VAL A 202 -8.31 -13.70 -30.61
N GLU A 203 -8.66 -14.98 -30.72
CA GLU A 203 -8.62 -15.94 -29.61
C GLU A 203 -7.17 -16.15 -29.14
N ASP A 204 -6.25 -16.32 -30.08
CA ASP A 204 -4.82 -16.46 -29.82
C ASP A 204 -4.24 -15.21 -29.16
N VAL A 205 -4.68 -14.01 -29.57
CA VAL A 205 -4.25 -12.74 -28.97
C VAL A 205 -4.69 -12.63 -27.51
N VAL A 206 -5.95 -12.94 -27.21
CA VAL A 206 -6.48 -12.87 -25.84
C VAL A 206 -5.76 -13.89 -24.96
N GLN A 207 -5.59 -15.12 -25.44
CA GLN A 207 -4.88 -16.17 -24.73
C GLN A 207 -3.43 -15.78 -24.47
N HIS A 208 -2.72 -15.30 -25.49
CA HIS A 208 -1.32 -14.88 -25.41
C HIS A 208 -1.09 -13.85 -24.31
N TYR A 209 -1.83 -12.74 -24.32
CA TYR A 209 -1.68 -11.70 -23.30
C TYR A 209 -2.14 -12.17 -21.91
N SER A 210 -3.15 -13.03 -21.83
CA SER A 210 -3.61 -13.58 -20.55
C SER A 210 -2.55 -14.46 -19.90
N GLU A 211 -1.91 -15.33 -20.68
CA GLU A 211 -0.79 -16.17 -20.21
C GLU A 211 0.39 -15.32 -19.75
N LEU A 212 0.77 -14.30 -20.53
CA LEU A 212 1.87 -13.41 -20.18
C LEU A 212 1.63 -12.68 -18.86
N LEU A 213 0.42 -12.17 -18.65
CA LEU A 213 0.07 -11.46 -17.43
C LEU A 213 0.03 -12.41 -16.22
N ILE A 214 -0.58 -13.60 -16.36
CA ILE A 214 -0.66 -14.58 -15.27
C ILE A 214 0.71 -15.15 -14.90
N ASN A 215 1.59 -15.34 -15.89
CA ASN A 215 2.95 -15.81 -15.65
C ASN A 215 3.93 -14.70 -15.27
N SER A 216 3.47 -13.43 -15.23
CA SER A 216 4.30 -12.32 -14.75
C SER A 216 4.48 -12.40 -13.24
N GLN A 217 5.60 -11.89 -12.73
CA GLN A 217 5.91 -11.86 -11.29
C GLN A 217 4.83 -11.17 -10.45
N THR A 218 4.00 -10.33 -11.07
CA THR A 218 2.86 -9.65 -10.45
C THR A 218 1.83 -10.60 -9.83
N PHE A 219 1.73 -11.85 -10.32
CA PHE A 219 0.81 -12.88 -9.82
C PHE A 219 1.50 -14.00 -9.03
N GLN A 220 2.83 -13.95 -8.88
CA GLN A 220 3.63 -14.98 -8.19
C GLN A 220 3.96 -14.65 -6.74
N ALA A 221 3.32 -13.61 -6.16
CA ALA A 221 3.46 -13.29 -4.75
C ALA A 221 2.63 -14.28 -3.90
N GLU A 222 3.26 -15.37 -3.49
CA GLU A 222 2.87 -16.18 -2.32
C GLU A 222 3.21 -15.45 -1.02
#